data_AF-A0A4U3F329-F1
#
_entry.id   AF-A0A4U3F329-F1
#
_cell.length_a   1.000
_cell.length_b   1.000
_cell.length_c   1.000
_cell.angle_alpha   90.00
_cell.angle_beta   90.00
_cell.angle_gamma   90.00
#
_symmetry.space_group_name_H-M   'P 1'
#
loop_
_entity.id
_entity.type
_entity.pdbx_description
1 polymer ?
#
loop_
_entity_poly.entity_id
_entity_poly.type
_entity_poly.pdbx_seq_one_letter_code
_entity_poly.pdbx_strand_id
1 'polypeptide(L)'
;MISQMLKPLLRQARTNEATSLQAVAIPSFPDSRPPEDTLTLTDLLRSAPQVTTKQTCEQTLKVMSSYPEAESIVVCDKHNHPVGIVMCARFFFRVNRRSGMDEFQMQRIVKLMTQKPLIVDVHHNVTDVQQLAEQRAEYFRNDSVIVTDQDHLVGIVTANDLRYGYRS
;
A
#
# COMPACT_ATOMS: atom_id res chain seq x y z
N MET A 1 62.66 -18.28 -1.81
CA MET A 1 62.99 -19.48 -1.02
C MET A 1 63.17 -19.07 0.43
N ILE A 2 62.12 -19.14 1.27
CA ILE A 2 62.03 -19.48 2.74
C ILE A 2 60.51 -19.48 2.99
N SER A 3 59.81 -20.62 3.04
CA SER A 3 59.65 -21.53 4.17
C SER A 3 59.01 -20.90 5.41
N GLN A 4 58.03 -21.63 5.97
CA GLN A 4 57.46 -21.54 7.33
C GLN A 4 56.46 -20.40 7.61
N MET A 5 55.22 -20.66 8.04
CA MET A 5 54.79 -21.72 8.97
C MET A 5 53.39 -22.31 8.69
N LEU A 6 53.32 -23.63 8.85
CA LEU A 6 52.25 -24.48 9.44
C LEU A 6 50.79 -24.21 8.98
N LYS A 7 50.15 -25.07 8.16
CA LYS A 7 49.59 -26.42 8.47
C LYS A 7 48.85 -26.49 9.85
N PRO A 8 47.88 -27.41 10.05
CA PRO A 8 46.62 -27.65 9.33
C PRO A 8 45.48 -28.04 10.34
N LEU A 9 44.28 -27.47 10.33
CA LEU A 9 43.19 -28.00 11.19
C LEU A 9 41.85 -28.06 10.46
N LEU A 10 41.74 -29.10 9.62
CA LEU A 10 40.49 -29.82 9.40
C LEU A 10 40.04 -30.43 10.72
N ARG A 11 39.08 -29.79 11.38
CA ARG A 11 38.02 -30.37 12.22
C ARG A 11 37.52 -29.27 13.13
N GLN A 12 36.30 -28.81 12.89
CA GLN A 12 35.21 -28.97 13.86
C GLN A 12 33.90 -28.41 13.29
N ALA A 13 32.88 -29.27 13.39
CA ALA A 13 31.47 -28.97 13.60
C ALA A 13 30.77 -28.11 12.53
N ARG A 14 29.97 -28.68 11.61
CA ARG A 14 28.66 -29.31 11.82
C ARG A 14 27.66 -28.29 12.38
N THR A 15 26.58 -28.03 11.60
CA THR A 15 25.30 -27.39 11.98
C THR A 15 25.41 -25.87 12.18
N ASN A 16 24.73 -25.00 11.41
CA ASN A 16 23.30 -24.66 11.40
C ASN A 16 23.01 -23.88 10.09
N GLU A 17 22.09 -24.28 9.22
CA GLU A 17 20.64 -24.02 9.25
C GLU A 17 20.22 -22.53 9.23
N ALA A 18 19.22 -22.29 8.36
CA ALA A 18 18.31 -21.15 8.27
C ALA A 18 18.77 -19.91 7.49
N THR A 19 18.46 -19.96 6.18
CA THR A 19 17.57 -18.99 5.51
C THR A 19 17.27 -17.74 6.32
N SER A 20 17.88 -16.63 5.94
CA SER A 20 17.40 -15.30 6.34
C SER A 20 17.05 -14.54 5.08
N LEU A 21 15.73 -14.39 4.89
CA LEU A 21 15.12 -13.50 3.92
C LEU A 21 15.73 -12.11 4.09
N GLN A 22 16.26 -11.55 3.00
CA GLN A 22 16.57 -10.13 2.92
C GLN A 22 15.25 -9.36 3.07
N ALA A 23 14.98 -8.91 4.28
CA ALA A 23 14.03 -7.85 4.55
C ALA A 23 14.52 -6.59 3.84
N VAL A 24 13.67 -6.06 2.96
CA VAL A 24 13.86 -4.76 2.34
C VAL A 24 14.03 -3.74 3.46
N ALA A 25 15.17 -3.05 3.48
CA ALA A 25 15.45 -2.01 4.45
C ALA A 25 14.43 -0.87 4.31
N ILE A 26 13.60 -0.70 5.34
CA ILE A 26 12.83 0.52 5.56
C ILE A 26 13.84 1.55 6.11
N PRO A 27 14.09 2.70 5.45
CA PRO A 27 14.99 3.70 5.99
C PRO A 27 14.40 4.28 7.28
N SER A 28 15.11 4.07 8.39
CA SER A 28 14.79 4.65 9.70
C SER A 28 15.21 6.13 9.72
N PHE A 29 14.22 7.03 9.73
CA PHE A 29 14.44 8.48 9.86
C PHE A 29 14.39 8.91 11.34
N PRO A 30 15.20 9.91 11.74
CA PRO A 30 15.33 10.32 13.13
C PRO A 30 14.10 11.10 13.60
N ASP A 31 13.65 10.73 14.80
CA ASP A 31 12.58 11.34 15.59
C ASP A 31 12.70 12.88 15.63
N SER A 32 11.93 13.56 14.78
CA SER A 32 11.85 15.02 14.73
C SER A 32 10.37 15.40 14.77
N ARG A 33 9.88 15.62 16.00
CA ARG A 33 8.53 16.14 16.29
C ARG A 33 8.22 17.36 15.40
N PRO A 34 7.17 17.36 14.56
CA PRO A 34 6.93 18.47 13.65
C PRO A 34 6.49 19.74 14.39
N PRO A 35 6.89 20.95 13.91
CA PRO A 35 6.42 22.23 14.42
C PRO A 35 4.91 22.40 14.19
N GLU A 36 4.23 23.13 15.09
CA GLU A 36 2.78 23.14 15.31
C GLU A 36 1.89 23.72 14.17
N ASP A 37 2.47 24.01 13.00
CA ASP A 37 1.78 24.37 11.73
C ASP A 37 2.04 23.35 10.60
N THR A 38 2.39 22.12 10.95
CA THR A 38 2.66 21.07 9.95
C THR A 38 1.39 20.28 9.70
N LEU A 39 0.78 20.48 8.53
CA LEU A 39 -0.30 19.66 8.01
C LEU A 39 0.04 18.17 8.21
N THR A 40 -0.79 17.44 8.94
CA THR A 40 -0.56 16.02 9.22
C THR A 40 -1.34 15.14 8.25
N LEU A 41 -0.94 13.88 8.09
CA LEU A 41 -1.73 12.93 7.30
C LEU A 41 -3.13 12.76 7.87
N THR A 42 -3.28 12.89 9.19
CA THR A 42 -4.56 12.82 9.88
C THR A 42 -5.53 13.91 9.44
N ASP A 43 -5.03 15.11 9.11
CA ASP A 43 -5.84 16.21 8.59
C ASP A 43 -6.33 15.99 7.15
N LEU A 44 -5.63 15.13 6.40
CA LEU A 44 -5.96 14.77 5.02
C LEU A 44 -6.67 13.42 4.90
N LEU A 45 -6.90 12.73 6.02
CA LEU A 45 -7.53 11.41 6.03
C LEU A 45 -8.95 11.48 5.50
N ARG A 46 -9.25 10.57 4.58
CA ARG A 46 -10.61 10.28 4.12
C ARG A 46 -10.99 8.85 4.47
N SER A 47 -12.24 8.68 4.84
CA SER A 47 -12.85 7.36 4.98
C SER A 47 -12.96 6.69 3.63
N ALA A 48 -12.46 5.47 3.53
CA ALA A 48 -12.64 4.61 2.36
C ALA A 48 -13.38 3.34 2.78
N PRO A 49 -14.39 2.91 2.00
CA PRO A 49 -14.98 1.61 2.20
C PRO A 49 -13.93 0.52 1.99
N GLN A 50 -14.12 -0.59 2.69
CA GLN A 50 -13.18 -1.70 2.72
C GLN A 50 -13.85 -2.95 2.15
N VAL A 51 -13.09 -3.72 1.38
CA VAL A 51 -13.49 -5.03 0.87
C VAL A 51 -12.42 -6.06 1.18
N THR A 52 -12.79 -7.33 1.21
CA THR A 52 -11.85 -8.43 1.45
C THR A 52 -11.36 -9.03 0.14
N THR A 53 -10.16 -9.62 0.15
CA THR A 53 -9.60 -10.38 -0.98
C THR A 53 -10.49 -11.52 -1.50
N LYS A 54 -11.46 -11.98 -0.70
CA LYS A 54 -12.41 -13.03 -1.07
C LYS A 54 -13.58 -12.49 -1.90
N GLN A 55 -13.86 -11.18 -1.83
CA GLN A 55 -15.00 -10.59 -2.50
C GLN A 55 -14.82 -10.55 -4.02
N THR A 56 -15.94 -10.69 -4.70
CA THR A 56 -16.01 -10.61 -6.17
C THR A 56 -16.13 -9.16 -6.64
N CYS A 57 -15.97 -8.96 -7.93
CA CYS A 57 -16.17 -7.65 -8.56
C CYS A 57 -17.61 -7.18 -8.38
N GLU A 58 -18.60 -8.08 -8.47
CA GLU A 58 -20.00 -7.77 -8.21
C GLU A 58 -20.24 -7.25 -6.79
N GLN A 59 -19.67 -7.93 -5.79
CA GLN A 59 -19.77 -7.50 -4.39
C GLN A 59 -19.08 -6.15 -4.17
N THR A 60 -17.95 -5.92 -4.83
CA THR A 60 -17.24 -4.64 -4.79
C THR A 60 -18.04 -3.53 -5.45
N LEU A 61 -18.73 -3.81 -6.58
CA LEU A 61 -19.65 -2.87 -7.23
C LEU A 61 -20.78 -2.47 -6.28
N LYS A 62 -21.39 -3.43 -5.56
CA LYS A 62 -22.43 -3.15 -4.56
C LYS A 62 -21.94 -2.24 -3.44
N VAL A 63 -20.73 -2.49 -2.93
CA VAL A 63 -20.09 -1.60 -1.94
C VAL A 63 -19.88 -0.21 -2.52
N MET A 64 -19.30 -0.11 -3.71
CA MET A 64 -19.07 1.18 -4.38
C MET A 64 -20.37 1.96 -4.60
N SER A 65 -21.45 1.30 -5.01
CA SER A 65 -22.77 1.93 -5.16
C SER A 65 -23.38 2.40 -3.83
N SER A 66 -22.96 1.83 -2.70
CA SER A 66 -23.39 2.28 -1.37
C SER A 66 -22.60 3.50 -0.87
N TYR A 67 -21.42 3.77 -1.46
CA TYR A 67 -20.54 4.89 -1.12
C TYR A 67 -20.17 5.67 -2.40
N PRO A 68 -21.13 6.37 -3.04
CA PRO A 68 -20.88 7.10 -4.29
C PRO A 68 -19.82 8.20 -4.17
N GLU A 69 -19.58 8.72 -2.97
CA GLU A 69 -18.55 9.69 -2.64
C GLU A 69 -17.15 9.09 -2.50
N ALA A 70 -17.03 7.76 -2.41
CA ALA A 70 -15.74 7.10 -2.26
C ALA A 70 -14.99 7.04 -3.60
N GLU A 71 -13.84 7.70 -3.67
CA GLU A 71 -12.98 7.68 -4.87
C GLU A 71 -12.19 6.38 -5.01
N SER A 72 -11.99 5.67 -3.90
CA SER A 72 -11.28 4.40 -3.87
C SER A 72 -11.77 3.49 -2.75
N ILE A 73 -11.63 2.19 -2.97
CA ILE A 73 -11.97 1.12 -2.03
C ILE A 73 -10.69 0.40 -1.64
N VAL A 74 -10.47 0.20 -0.34
CA VAL A 74 -9.30 -0.53 0.14
C VAL A 74 -9.60 -2.02 0.18
N VAL A 75 -8.68 -2.84 -0.33
CA VAL A 75 -8.78 -4.30 -0.29
C VAL A 75 -7.92 -4.81 0.86
N CYS A 76 -8.56 -5.40 1.85
CA CYS A 76 -7.91 -6.00 3.01
C CYS A 76 -7.83 -7.53 2.91
N ASP A 77 -6.83 -8.11 3.55
CA ASP A 77 -6.72 -9.56 3.70
C ASP A 77 -7.63 -10.11 4.82
N LYS A 78 -7.41 -11.36 5.23
CA LYS A 78 -8.16 -12.02 6.31
C LYS A 78 -7.82 -11.51 7.71
N HIS A 79 -6.75 -10.74 7.85
CA HIS A 79 -6.25 -10.15 9.10
C HIS A 79 -6.55 -8.64 9.19
N ASN A 80 -7.34 -8.09 8.25
CA ASN A 80 -7.61 -6.66 8.09
C ASN A 80 -6.38 -5.83 7.69
N HIS A 81 -5.35 -6.45 7.12
CA HIS A 81 -4.23 -5.71 6.57
C HIS A 81 -4.55 -5.24 5.15
N PRO A 82 -4.31 -3.97 4.81
CA PRO A 82 -4.51 -3.49 3.46
C PRO A 82 -3.48 -4.11 2.51
N VAL A 83 -3.96 -4.83 1.49
CA VAL A 83 -3.13 -5.49 0.48
C VAL A 83 -3.29 -4.89 -0.91
N GLY A 84 -4.27 -4.01 -1.10
CA GLY A 84 -4.52 -3.40 -2.40
C GLY A 84 -5.49 -2.24 -2.32
N ILE A 85 -5.56 -1.49 -3.41
CA ILE A 85 -6.55 -0.42 -3.58
C ILE A 85 -7.24 -0.56 -4.94
N VAL A 86 -8.51 -0.20 -4.97
CA VAL A 86 -9.33 -0.15 -6.18
C VAL A 86 -9.78 1.29 -6.36
N MET A 87 -9.28 1.95 -7.41
CA MET A 87 -9.77 3.27 -7.79
C MET A 87 -11.13 3.11 -8.48
N CYS A 88 -12.18 3.70 -7.91
CA CYS A 88 -13.56 3.54 -8.35
C CYS A 88 -13.71 3.91 -9.84
N ALA A 89 -13.14 5.04 -10.26
CA ALA A 89 -13.15 5.50 -11.65
C ALA A 89 -12.57 4.46 -12.63
N ARG A 90 -11.41 3.86 -12.30
CA ARG A 90 -10.75 2.86 -13.15
C ARG A 90 -11.52 1.54 -13.16
N PHE A 91 -12.10 1.17 -12.03
CA PHE A 91 -12.90 -0.04 -11.91
C PHE A 91 -14.20 0.06 -12.72
N PHE A 92 -14.95 1.16 -12.58
CA PHE A 92 -16.13 1.45 -13.41
C PHE A 92 -15.80 1.44 -14.90
N PHE A 93 -14.69 2.04 -15.32
CA PHE A 93 -14.28 2.03 -16.72
C PHE A 93 -14.03 0.61 -17.26
N ARG A 94 -13.42 -0.27 -16.44
CA ARG A 94 -13.21 -1.68 -16.81
C ARG A 94 -14.51 -2.48 -16.87
N VAL A 95 -15.45 -2.22 -15.97
CA VAL A 95 -16.77 -2.85 -15.93
C VAL A 95 -17.53 -2.50 -17.21
N ASN A 96 -17.59 -1.20 -17.56
CA ASN A 96 -18.34 -0.72 -18.72
C ASN A 96 -17.72 -1.11 -20.08
N ARG A 97 -16.42 -1.44 -20.13
CA ARG A 97 -15.73 -1.80 -21.38
C ARG A 97 -15.89 -3.26 -21.81
N ARG A 98 -16.44 -4.15 -20.98
CA ARG A 98 -16.52 -5.59 -21.28
C ARG A 98 -17.96 -6.02 -21.54
N SER A 99 -18.23 -6.50 -22.75
CA SER A 99 -19.53 -7.08 -23.16
C SER A 99 -19.87 -8.44 -22.51
N GLY A 100 -18.97 -9.02 -21.72
CA GLY A 100 -19.20 -10.25 -20.95
C GLY A 100 -19.28 -9.95 -19.45
N MET A 101 -20.38 -9.34 -19.01
CA MET A 101 -20.54 -8.89 -17.63
C MET A 101 -20.52 -10.05 -16.60
N ASP A 102 -21.03 -11.22 -16.96
CA ASP A 102 -21.20 -12.33 -16.00
C ASP A 102 -19.86 -12.93 -15.55
N GLU A 103 -18.95 -13.21 -16.48
CA GLU A 103 -17.65 -13.79 -16.13
C GLU A 103 -16.78 -12.79 -15.36
N PHE A 104 -16.85 -11.50 -15.70
CA PHE A 104 -16.12 -10.45 -15.01
C PHE A 104 -16.62 -10.24 -13.58
N GLN A 105 -17.94 -10.22 -13.39
CA GLN A 105 -18.57 -10.02 -12.07
C GLN A 105 -18.19 -11.12 -11.07
N MET A 106 -17.99 -12.35 -11.55
CA MET A 106 -17.55 -13.48 -10.74
C MET A 106 -16.05 -13.49 -10.42
N GLN A 107 -15.23 -12.66 -11.07
CA GLN A 107 -13.79 -12.59 -10.77
C GLN A 107 -13.56 -12.00 -9.37
N ARG A 108 -12.52 -12.49 -8.69
CA ARG A 108 -12.09 -11.92 -7.40
C ARG A 108 -11.46 -10.54 -7.61
N ILE A 109 -11.74 -9.64 -6.66
CA ILE A 109 -11.24 -8.25 -6.73
C ILE A 109 -9.71 -8.16 -6.76
N VAL A 110 -9.02 -9.15 -6.20
CA VAL A 110 -7.54 -9.25 -6.21
C VAL A 110 -6.90 -9.28 -7.59
N LYS A 111 -7.65 -9.69 -8.63
CA LYS A 111 -7.16 -9.69 -10.03
C LYS A 111 -7.23 -8.30 -10.65
N LEU A 112 -8.04 -7.39 -10.10
CA LEU A 112 -8.29 -6.07 -10.67
C LEU A 112 -7.71 -4.93 -9.83
N MET A 113 -7.53 -5.16 -8.53
CA MET A 113 -6.92 -4.18 -7.62
C MET A 113 -5.49 -3.83 -8.04
N THR A 114 -5.05 -2.63 -7.66
CA THR A 114 -3.64 -2.27 -7.71
C THR A 114 -2.92 -3.05 -6.61
N GLN A 115 -2.07 -4.00 -7.00
CA GLN A 115 -1.34 -4.90 -6.07
C GLN A 115 -0.11 -4.26 -5.40
N LYS A 116 0.32 -3.08 -5.88
CA LYS A 116 1.39 -2.28 -5.27
C LYS A 116 0.83 -0.91 -4.87
N PRO A 117 -0.14 -0.85 -3.95
CA PRO A 117 -0.55 0.44 -3.40
C PRO A 117 0.63 1.05 -2.63
N LEU A 118 0.68 2.36 -2.54
CA LEU A 118 1.53 2.97 -1.51
C LEU A 118 0.76 2.92 -0.19
N ILE A 119 1.37 2.28 0.79
CA ILE A 119 0.89 2.20 2.15
C ILE A 119 1.89 2.99 2.99
N VAL A 120 1.39 3.92 3.80
CA VAL A 120 2.20 4.77 4.68
C VAL A 120 1.61 4.77 6.07
N ASP A 121 2.44 4.94 7.08
CA ASP A 121 1.97 5.08 8.45
C ASP A 121 1.48 6.52 8.72
N VAL A 122 0.44 6.68 9.53
CA VAL A 122 -0.16 7.97 9.88
C VAL A 122 0.84 8.96 10.50
N HIS A 123 1.91 8.45 11.12
CA HIS A 123 2.98 9.25 11.69
C HIS A 123 4.00 9.77 10.66
N HIS A 124 3.90 9.40 9.39
CA HIS A 124 4.78 9.93 8.34
C HIS A 124 4.49 11.41 8.05
N ASN A 125 5.54 12.13 7.67
CA ASN A 125 5.40 13.50 7.23
C ASN A 125 4.68 13.57 5.86
N VAL A 126 3.72 14.49 5.72
CA VAL A 126 2.96 14.68 4.48
C VAL A 126 3.88 14.95 3.28
N THR A 127 4.96 15.72 3.46
CA THR A 127 5.94 16.03 2.41
C THR A 127 6.65 14.77 1.92
N ASP A 128 7.03 13.86 2.82
CA ASP A 128 7.66 12.59 2.45
C ASP A 128 6.68 11.70 1.67
N VAL A 129 5.43 11.63 2.12
CA VAL A 129 4.38 10.88 1.43
C VAL A 129 4.07 11.46 0.05
N GLN A 130 4.08 12.78 -0.09
CA GLN A 130 3.92 13.47 -1.37
C GLN A 130 5.06 13.10 -2.32
N GLN A 131 6.32 13.15 -1.85
CA GLN A 131 7.47 12.76 -2.66
C GLN A 131 7.38 11.28 -3.10
N LEU A 132 6.97 10.38 -2.19
CA LEU A 132 6.75 8.97 -2.51
C LEU A 132 5.61 8.78 -3.52
N ALA A 133 4.56 9.61 -3.47
CA ALA A 133 3.48 9.59 -4.44
C ALA A 133 3.93 10.08 -5.83
N GLU A 134 4.77 11.12 -5.89
CA GLU A 134 5.33 11.67 -7.13
C GLU A 134 6.34 10.74 -7.80
N GLN A 135 7.11 9.98 -7.02
CA GLN A 135 8.07 8.99 -7.52
C GLN A 135 7.42 7.75 -8.13
N ARG A 136 6.09 7.57 -7.98
CA ARG A 136 5.40 6.44 -8.61
C ARG A 136 5.38 6.58 -10.12
N ALA A 137 5.24 5.43 -10.79
CA ALA A 137 4.98 5.42 -12.23
C ALA A 137 3.75 6.28 -12.52
N GLU A 138 3.79 7.01 -13.65
CA GLU A 138 2.81 8.03 -14.00
C GLU A 138 1.35 7.58 -13.85
N TYR A 139 1.08 6.33 -14.22
CA TYR A 139 -0.22 5.70 -14.13
C TYR A 139 -0.80 5.61 -12.71
N PHE A 140 0.05 5.56 -11.67
CA PHE A 140 -0.32 5.42 -10.25
C PHE A 140 -0.12 6.70 -9.44
N ARG A 141 0.38 7.79 -10.05
CA ARG A 141 0.59 9.08 -9.34
C ARG A 141 -0.70 9.71 -8.83
N ASN A 142 -1.81 9.46 -9.53
CA ASN A 142 -3.14 9.92 -9.13
C ASN A 142 -3.87 8.92 -8.23
N ASP A 143 -3.29 7.76 -7.94
CA ASP A 143 -3.92 6.76 -7.09
C ASP A 143 -3.83 7.20 -5.62
N SER A 144 -4.93 7.05 -4.89
CA SER A 144 -4.99 7.30 -3.45
C SER A 144 -3.96 6.47 -2.70
N VAL A 145 -3.48 7.03 -1.59
CA VAL A 145 -2.51 6.43 -0.68
C VAL A 145 -3.27 5.79 0.45
N ILE A 146 -2.89 4.58 0.83
CA ILE A 146 -3.46 3.92 2.01
C ILE A 146 -2.69 4.41 3.24
N VAL A 147 -3.42 4.83 4.27
CA VAL A 147 -2.83 5.24 5.55
C VAL A 147 -3.17 4.20 6.60
N THR A 148 -2.14 3.70 7.26
CA THR A 148 -2.23 2.74 8.35
C THR A 148 -1.71 3.34 9.65
N ASP A 149 -2.12 2.77 10.78
CA ASP A 149 -1.51 2.99 12.09
C ASP A 149 -1.24 1.61 12.66
N GLN A 150 0.02 1.27 12.91
CA GLN A 150 0.43 -0.07 13.39
C GLN A 150 -0.13 -1.22 12.53
N ASP A 151 0.02 -1.13 11.21
CA ASP A 151 -0.52 -2.07 10.19
C ASP A 151 -2.05 -2.13 10.09
N HIS A 152 -2.79 -1.37 10.91
CA HIS A 152 -4.24 -1.26 10.82
C HIS A 152 -4.66 -0.13 9.90
N LEU A 153 -5.61 -0.41 9.00
CA LEU A 153 -6.15 0.60 8.10
C LEU A 153 -6.90 1.70 8.86
N VAL A 154 -6.41 2.93 8.76
CA VAL A 154 -7.07 4.12 9.33
C VAL A 154 -7.87 4.86 8.26
N GLY A 155 -7.36 4.91 7.03
CA GLY A 155 -8.07 5.52 5.91
C GLY A 155 -7.22 5.64 4.66
N ILE A 156 -7.58 6.61 3.81
CA ILE A 156 -6.83 6.94 2.60
C ILE A 156 -6.53 8.43 2.56
N VAL A 157 -5.54 8.81 1.78
CA VAL A 157 -5.30 10.20 1.38
C VAL A 157 -5.25 10.26 -0.14
N THR A 158 -5.98 11.19 -0.76
CA THR A 158 -5.95 11.32 -2.22
C THR A 158 -4.67 12.01 -2.66
N ALA A 159 -4.21 11.71 -3.89
CA ALA A 159 -3.09 12.44 -4.47
C ALA A 159 -3.36 13.95 -4.59
N ASN A 160 -4.64 14.33 -4.71
CA ASN A 160 -5.05 15.72 -4.79
C ASN A 160 -4.92 16.44 -3.43
N ASP A 161 -5.30 15.77 -2.34
CA ASP A 161 -5.15 16.27 -0.97
C ASP A 161 -3.66 16.43 -0.61
N LEU A 162 -2.81 15.48 -1.01
CA LEU A 162 -1.35 15.58 -0.82
C LEU A 162 -0.75 16.75 -1.61
N ARG A 163 -1.19 16.97 -2.85
CA ARG A 163 -0.61 18.00 -3.73
C ARG A 163 -1.04 19.42 -3.37
N TYR A 164 -2.29 19.60 -2.94
CA TYR A 164 -2.86 20.92 -2.71
C TYR A 164 -3.00 21.30 -1.25
N GLY A 165 -2.78 20.36 -0.32
CA GLY A 165 -2.73 20.59 1.12
C GLY A 165 -3.90 21.43 1.63
N TYR A 166 -5.04 20.79 1.92
CA TYR A 166 -6.29 21.36 2.44
C TYR A 166 -6.40 22.90 2.35
N ARG A 167 -6.66 23.43 1.15
CA ARG A 167 -7.14 24.80 0.96
C ARG A 167 -8.65 24.76 0.76
N SER A 168 -9.40 24.85 1.86
CA SER A 168 -10.75 25.42 1.83
C SER A 168 -10.67 26.91 2.10
#